data_AF-A0A836W3D7-F1
#
_entry.id   AF-A0A836W3D7-F1
#
_cell.length_a   1.000
_cell.length_b   1.000
_cell.length_c   1.000
_cell.angle_alpha   90.00
_cell.angle_beta   90.00
_cell.angle_gamma   90.00
#
_symmetry.space_group_name_H-M   'P 1'
#
loop_
_entity.id
_entity.type
_entity.pdbx_description
1 polymer ?
#
loop_
_entity_poly.entity_id
_entity_poly.type
_entity_poly.pdbx_seq_one_letter_code
_entity_poly.pdbx_strand_id
1 'polypeptide(L)'
;MFAGALATALVLQPTPAPAGSPPDDGKLRIIVFGAHPDDCEFRVGGTAIKWAKLGHHVKFVSVTNGDIGHWKMAGGPLAQRRTAEVKRADEILGVESQVLDIHDGASIMIGGFGGAGTPHNLVQGMMGKGV
;
A
#
# COMPACT_ATOMS: atom_id res chain seq x y z
N MET A 1 45.51 -36.57 -18.36
CA MET A 1 45.01 -36.06 -17.07
C MET A 1 44.02 -34.96 -17.36
N PHE A 2 42.71 -35.17 -17.16
CA PHE A 2 41.68 -34.15 -17.33
C PHE A 2 40.97 -33.96 -15.99
N ALA A 3 41.16 -32.80 -15.37
CA ALA A 3 40.42 -32.39 -14.18
C ALA A 3 39.15 -31.67 -14.63
N GLY A 4 37.99 -32.31 -14.46
CA GLY A 4 36.69 -31.68 -14.68
C GLY A 4 36.31 -30.82 -13.48
N ALA A 5 36.15 -29.51 -13.69
CA ALA A 5 35.59 -28.61 -12.70
C ALA A 5 34.07 -28.81 -12.63
N LEU A 6 33.57 -29.34 -11.50
CA LEU A 6 32.15 -29.32 -11.19
C LEU A 6 31.73 -27.87 -10.92
N ALA A 7 30.98 -27.27 -11.84
CA ALA A 7 30.29 -26.01 -11.61
C ALA A 7 29.05 -26.27 -10.74
N THR A 8 29.11 -25.88 -9.47
CA THR A 8 27.95 -25.89 -8.58
C THR A 8 26.97 -24.82 -9.05
N ALA A 9 25.86 -25.22 -9.68
CA ALA A 9 24.79 -24.31 -10.05
C ALA A 9 24.10 -23.80 -8.76
N LEU A 10 24.27 -22.51 -8.47
CA LEU A 10 23.54 -21.82 -7.42
C LEU A 10 22.08 -21.68 -7.86
N VAL A 11 21.23 -22.59 -7.40
CA VAL A 11 19.77 -22.48 -7.59
C VAL A 11 19.28 -21.38 -6.66
N LEU A 12 18.90 -20.23 -7.23
CA LEU A 12 18.28 -19.13 -6.50
C LEU A 12 16.91 -19.60 -6.00
N GLN A 13 16.80 -19.96 -4.73
CA GLN A 13 15.50 -20.28 -4.13
C GLN A 13 14.71 -18.98 -3.90
N PRO A 14 13.41 -18.92 -4.27
CA PRO A 14 12.59 -17.75 -4.01
C PRO A 14 12.50 -17.53 -2.49
N THR A 15 12.77 -16.30 -2.07
CA THR A 15 12.69 -15.90 -0.66
C THR A 15 11.24 -16.07 -0.20
N PRO A 16 10.96 -16.78 0.91
CA PRO A 16 9.61 -16.93 1.41
C PRO A 16 9.02 -15.54 1.69
N ALA A 17 7.80 -15.32 1.19
CA ALA A 17 7.09 -14.07 1.42
C ALA A 17 6.94 -13.81 2.94
N PRO A 18 7.04 -12.54 3.38
CA PRO A 18 6.87 -12.23 4.79
C PRO A 18 5.49 -12.67 5.28
N ALA A 19 5.43 -13.13 6.53
CA ALA A 19 4.21 -13.62 7.17
C ALA A 19 3.07 -12.59 7.04
N GLY A 20 1.91 -13.03 6.53
CA GLY A 20 0.76 -12.15 6.22
C GLY A 20 0.68 -11.67 4.77
N SER A 21 1.62 -12.06 3.90
CA SER A 21 1.44 -11.86 2.46
C SER A 21 0.29 -12.74 1.94
N PRO A 22 -0.58 -12.22 1.06
CA PRO A 22 -1.56 -13.04 0.38
C PRO A 22 -0.90 -14.21 -0.36
N PRO A 23 -1.61 -15.33 -0.55
CA PRO A 23 -1.11 -16.47 -1.32
C PRO A 23 -0.62 -16.05 -2.71
N ASP A 24 0.40 -16.74 -3.22
CA ASP A 24 0.84 -16.58 -4.62
C ASP A 24 -0.10 -17.38 -5.54
N ASP A 25 -1.30 -16.84 -5.74
CA ASP A 25 -2.42 -17.44 -6.47
C ASP A 25 -2.61 -16.86 -7.89
N GLY A 26 -1.61 -16.11 -8.37
CA GLY A 26 -1.66 -15.42 -9.66
C GLY A 26 -2.60 -14.21 -9.69
N LYS A 27 -3.09 -13.74 -8.53
CA LYS A 27 -3.93 -12.55 -8.43
C LYS A 27 -3.11 -11.30 -8.14
N LEU A 28 -3.61 -10.15 -8.60
CA LEU A 28 -2.99 -8.86 -8.31
C LEU A 28 -3.05 -8.54 -6.82
N ARG A 29 -1.98 -7.91 -6.32
CA ARG A 29 -1.89 -7.31 -5.00
C ARG A 29 -1.93 -5.81 -5.14
N ILE A 30 -3.01 -5.20 -4.71
CA ILE A 30 -3.33 -3.79 -4.95
C ILE A 30 -3.40 -3.10 -3.60
N ILE A 31 -2.53 -2.12 -3.40
CA ILE A 31 -2.54 -1.29 -2.19
C ILE A 31 -2.92 0.12 -2.60
N VAL A 32 -3.92 0.67 -1.92
CA VAL A 32 -4.37 2.06 -2.10
C VAL A 32 -4.01 2.83 -0.85
N PHE A 33 -3.32 3.95 -1.04
CA PHE A 33 -2.99 4.87 0.03
C PHE A 33 -3.92 6.07 0.01
N GLY A 34 -4.57 6.33 1.15
CA GLY A 34 -5.34 7.53 1.43
C GLY A 34 -4.69 8.29 2.59
N ALA A 35 -4.79 9.62 2.60
CA ALA A 35 -4.24 10.40 3.69
C ALA A 35 -5.05 10.18 4.97
N HIS A 36 -6.38 10.16 4.84
CA HIS A 36 -7.32 10.06 5.95
C HIS A 36 -8.16 8.78 5.89
N PRO A 37 -8.81 8.41 7.01
CA PRO A 37 -9.85 7.38 7.01
C PRO A 37 -11.11 7.87 6.28
N ASP A 38 -11.29 7.46 5.02
CA ASP A 38 -12.40 7.73 4.06
C ASP A 38 -11.91 7.95 2.63
N ASP A 39 -10.66 8.39 2.45
CA ASP A 39 -10.10 8.76 1.16
C ASP A 39 -10.10 7.59 0.15
N CYS A 40 -9.78 6.37 0.60
CA CYS A 40 -9.71 5.21 -0.28
C CYS A 40 -11.11 4.80 -0.75
N GLU A 41 -12.05 4.72 0.18
CA GLU A 41 -13.44 4.34 -0.04
C GLU A 41 -14.13 5.34 -0.97
N PHE A 42 -13.91 6.63 -0.74
CA PHE A 42 -14.51 7.68 -1.54
C PHE A 42 -13.94 7.74 -2.96
N ARG A 43 -12.62 7.61 -3.13
CA ARG A 43 -11.98 7.80 -4.44
C ARG A 43 -11.96 6.54 -5.29
N VAL A 44 -11.83 5.36 -4.68
CA VAL A 44 -11.65 4.09 -5.40
C VAL A 44 -12.52 2.95 -4.91
N GLY A 45 -13.46 3.17 -3.99
CA GLY A 45 -14.32 2.10 -3.44
C GLY A 45 -15.03 1.27 -4.52
N GLY A 46 -15.62 1.92 -5.54
CA GLY A 46 -16.27 1.22 -6.65
C GLY A 46 -15.31 0.32 -7.45
N THR A 47 -14.09 0.80 -7.71
CA THR A 47 -13.05 0.02 -8.42
C THR A 47 -12.52 -1.11 -7.54
N ALA A 48 -12.37 -0.87 -6.24
CA ALA A 48 -11.93 -1.85 -5.27
C ALA A 48 -12.91 -3.03 -5.16
N ILE A 49 -14.22 -2.77 -5.14
CA ILE A 49 -15.25 -3.83 -5.20
C ILE A 49 -15.08 -4.67 -6.46
N LYS A 50 -14.79 -4.06 -7.61
CA LYS A 50 -14.57 -4.81 -8.85
C LYS A 50 -13.35 -5.72 -8.74
N TRP A 51 -12.24 -5.24 -8.20
CA TRP A 51 -11.05 -6.04 -7.97
C TRP A 51 -11.28 -7.17 -6.96
N ALA A 52 -11.94 -6.87 -5.84
CA ALA A 52 -12.29 -7.87 -4.82
C ALA A 52 -13.19 -8.98 -5.41
N LYS A 53 -14.20 -8.62 -6.22
CA LYS A 53 -15.06 -9.59 -6.91
C LYS A 53 -14.32 -10.47 -7.93
N LEU A 54 -13.20 -10.01 -8.48
CA LEU A 54 -12.32 -10.80 -9.34
C LEU A 54 -11.34 -11.69 -8.56
N GLY A 55 -11.38 -11.62 -7.22
CA GLY A 55 -10.51 -12.34 -6.31
C GLY A 55 -9.12 -11.73 -6.20
N HIS A 56 -8.94 -10.45 -6.52
CA HIS A 56 -7.67 -9.76 -6.27
C HIS A 56 -7.54 -9.33 -4.81
N HIS A 57 -6.31 -9.28 -4.33
CA HIS A 57 -5.98 -8.89 -2.96
C HIS A 57 -5.89 -7.37 -2.90
N VAL A 58 -6.93 -6.73 -2.36
CA VAL A 58 -6.99 -5.27 -2.24
C VAL A 58 -6.82 -4.87 -0.77
N LYS A 59 -5.92 -3.93 -0.51
CA LYS A 59 -5.72 -3.35 0.81
C LYS A 59 -5.82 -1.83 0.75
N PHE A 60 -6.64 -1.26 1.62
CA PHE A 60 -6.69 0.17 1.86
C PHE A 60 -5.79 0.53 3.04
N VAL A 61 -5.04 1.61 2.88
CA VAL A 61 -4.14 2.13 3.89
C VAL A 61 -4.45 3.61 4.10
N SER A 62 -5.08 3.93 5.22
CA SER A 62 -5.18 5.29 5.72
C SER A 62 -3.92 5.64 6.49
N VAL A 63 -3.20 6.63 5.99
CA VAL A 63 -1.84 6.92 6.43
C VAL A 63 -1.84 7.76 7.72
N THR A 64 -2.95 8.45 8.00
CA THR A 64 -3.24 9.09 9.29
C THR A 64 -4.48 8.48 9.93
N ASN A 65 -4.65 8.73 11.23
CA ASN A 65 -5.78 8.25 12.03
C ASN A 65 -7.02 9.16 11.95
N GLY A 66 -6.91 10.34 11.31
CA GLY A 66 -8.04 11.24 11.09
C GLY A 66 -8.51 12.03 12.31
N ASP A 67 -7.67 12.20 13.35
CA ASP A 67 -8.04 12.73 14.66
C ASP A 67 -8.39 14.24 14.72
N ILE A 68 -8.31 14.99 13.62
CA ILE A 68 -8.77 16.39 13.55
C ILE A 68 -9.88 16.63 12.50
N GLY A 69 -10.29 15.58 11.77
CA GLY A 69 -11.20 15.70 10.63
C GLY A 69 -12.70 15.87 10.95
N HIS A 70 -13.08 16.27 12.17
CA HIS A 70 -14.49 16.41 12.56
C HIS A 70 -14.77 17.73 13.28
N TRP A 71 -15.90 18.37 12.95
CA TRP A 71 -16.25 19.72 13.44
C TRP A 71 -16.47 19.82 14.96
N LYS A 72 -16.90 18.74 15.62
CA LYS A 72 -17.24 18.70 17.06
C LYS A 72 -16.29 17.86 17.93
N MET A 73 -15.57 16.93 17.33
CA MET A 73 -14.84 15.88 18.03
C MET A 73 -13.42 15.86 17.50
N ALA A 74 -12.45 15.51 18.34
CA ALA A 74 -11.04 15.44 17.95
C ALA A 74 -10.27 14.45 18.84
N GLY A 75 -9.00 14.22 18.49
CA GLY A 75 -8.06 13.40 19.23
C GLY A 75 -8.42 11.92 19.22
N GLY A 76 -7.91 11.18 20.21
CA GLY A 76 -8.07 9.73 20.34
C GLY A 76 -9.50 9.22 20.16
N PRO A 77 -10.54 9.83 20.77
CA PRO A 77 -11.93 9.40 20.56
C PRO A 77 -12.38 9.47 19.09
N LEU A 78 -11.96 10.50 18.35
CA LEU A 78 -12.26 10.60 16.92
C LEU A 78 -11.50 9.56 16.11
N ALA A 79 -10.19 9.39 16.37
CA ALA A 79 -9.36 8.40 15.70
C ALA A 79 -9.94 6.97 15.83
N GLN A 80 -10.33 6.59 17.05
CA GLN A 80 -10.93 5.27 17.32
C GLN A 80 -12.25 5.09 16.56
N ARG A 81 -13.11 6.12 16.57
CA ARG A 81 -14.37 6.11 15.84
C ARG A 81 -14.13 5.95 14.34
N ARG A 82 -13.32 6.81 13.74
CA ARG A 82 -13.04 6.79 12.30
C ARG A 82 -12.40 5.48 11.86
N THR A 83 -11.48 4.94 12.66
CA THR A 83 -10.89 3.61 12.43
C THR A 83 -11.95 2.51 12.40
N ALA A 84 -12.90 2.53 13.34
CA ALA A 84 -13.99 1.55 13.35
C ALA A 84 -14.96 1.73 12.18
N GLU A 85 -15.20 2.97 11.74
CA GLU A 85 -16.03 3.29 10.58
C GLU A 85 -15.43 2.75 9.28
N VAL A 86 -14.16 3.06 8.99
CA VAL A 86 -13.48 2.58 7.77
C VAL A 86 -13.28 1.08 7.77
N LYS A 87 -12.94 0.48 8.91
CA LYS A 87 -12.83 -0.98 9.01
C LYS A 87 -14.13 -1.68 8.61
N ARG A 88 -15.27 -1.16 9.08
CA ARG A 88 -16.58 -1.68 8.70
C ARG A 88 -16.89 -1.44 7.22
N ALA A 89 -16.53 -0.29 6.68
CA ALA A 89 -16.70 0.00 5.26
C ALA A 89 -15.90 -0.99 4.40
N ASP A 90 -14.62 -1.20 4.73
CA ASP A 90 -13.72 -2.11 4.03
C ASP A 90 -14.18 -3.57 4.09
N GLU A 91 -14.71 -4.00 5.25
CA GLU A 91 -15.35 -5.32 5.39
C GLU A 91 -16.53 -5.49 4.41
N ILE A 92 -17.36 -4.46 4.22
CA ILE A 92 -18.47 -4.47 3.26
C ILE A 92 -17.96 -4.49 1.82
N LEU A 93 -16.86 -3.79 1.53
CA LEU A 93 -16.24 -3.74 0.20
C LEU A 93 -15.50 -5.05 -0.14
N GLY A 94 -15.18 -5.87 0.86
CA GLY A 94 -14.40 -7.10 0.71
C GLY A 94 -12.91 -6.83 0.53
N VAL A 95 -12.38 -5.78 1.18
CA VAL A 95 -10.98 -5.37 1.10
C VAL A 95 -10.33 -5.38 2.49
N GLU A 96 -9.01 -5.52 2.55
CA GLU A 96 -8.26 -5.44 3.79
C GLU A 96 -8.09 -3.97 4.23
N SER A 97 -8.30 -3.69 5.52
CA SER A 97 -8.20 -2.34 6.08
C SER A 97 -6.93 -2.17 6.91
N GLN A 98 -6.27 -1.02 6.76
CA GLN A 98 -5.19 -0.59 7.64
C GLN A 98 -5.28 0.91 7.89
N VAL A 99 -5.42 1.30 9.15
CA VAL A 99 -5.23 2.68 9.60
C VAL A 99 -3.91 2.75 10.36
N LEU A 100 -3.07 3.71 10.05
CA LEU A 100 -1.83 3.96 10.78
C LEU A 100 -2.09 4.93 11.94
N ASP A 101 -1.44 4.69 13.07
CA ASP A 101 -1.52 5.59 14.23
C ASP A 101 -0.56 6.78 14.07
N ILE A 102 -0.90 7.65 13.12
CA ILE A 102 -0.19 8.89 12.85
C ILE A 102 -1.21 10.03 12.91
N HIS A 103 -0.84 11.11 13.61
CA HIS A 103 -1.67 12.30 13.76
C HIS A 103 -2.09 12.88 12.41
N ASP A 104 -3.35 13.25 12.30
CA ASP A 104 -3.90 13.88 11.11
C ASP A 104 -3.30 15.28 10.91
N GLY A 105 -3.00 15.64 9.66
CA GLY A 105 -2.24 16.85 9.31
C GLY A 105 -0.71 16.72 9.40
N ALA A 106 -0.17 15.56 9.79
CA ALA A 106 1.27 15.31 9.71
C ALA A 106 1.75 15.19 8.25
N SER A 107 2.96 15.68 7.97
CA SER A 107 3.61 15.50 6.66
C SER A 107 4.20 14.09 6.56
N ILE A 108 3.61 13.26 5.70
CA ILE A 108 4.02 11.87 5.51
C ILE A 108 4.47 11.65 4.07
N MET A 109 5.65 11.09 3.91
CA MET A 109 6.17 10.68 2.60
C MET A 109 5.78 9.23 2.35
N ILE A 110 4.97 8.99 1.32
CA ILE A 110 4.60 7.64 0.87
C ILE A 110 5.36 7.34 -0.40
N GLY A 111 6.36 6.46 -0.30
CA GLY A 111 7.28 6.18 -1.39
C GLY A 111 8.38 7.24 -1.52
N GLY A 112 9.62 6.79 -1.69
CA GLY A 112 10.76 7.66 -1.95
C GLY A 112 11.21 7.53 -3.39
N PHE A 113 11.07 8.59 -4.19
CA PHE A 113 12.05 8.85 -5.23
C PHE A 113 13.20 9.60 -4.58
N GLY A 114 14.18 8.88 -4.06
CA GLY A 114 15.46 9.48 -3.68
C GLY A 114 15.98 10.34 -4.85
N GLY A 115 16.26 11.62 -4.60
CA GLY A 115 16.77 12.58 -5.59
C GLY A 115 15.83 12.97 -6.74
N ALA A 116 14.87 12.13 -7.14
CA ALA A 116 14.04 12.33 -8.33
C ALA A 116 12.63 12.89 -8.06
N GLY A 117 12.39 13.48 -6.88
CA GLY A 117 11.07 13.96 -6.44
C GLY A 117 10.48 15.16 -7.19
N THR A 118 11.09 15.62 -8.28
CA THR A 118 10.49 16.59 -9.20
C THR A 118 10.34 15.95 -10.57
N PRO A 119 9.29 16.29 -11.35
CA PRO A 119 9.17 15.83 -12.74
C PRO A 119 10.44 16.08 -13.57
N HIS A 120 11.15 17.17 -13.25
CA HIS A 120 12.44 17.50 -13.86
C HIS A 120 13.51 16.43 -13.62
N ASN A 121 13.68 15.98 -12.38
CA ASN A 121 14.70 14.99 -12.03
C ASN A 121 14.35 13.58 -12.55
N LEU A 122 13.05 13.26 -12.66
CA LEU A 122 12.57 12.04 -13.31
C LEU A 122 12.91 12.04 -14.80
N VAL A 123 12.62 13.15 -15.50
CA VAL A 123 12.95 13.30 -16.92
C VAL A 123 14.46 13.17 -17.15
N GLN A 124 15.30 13.82 -16.33
CA GLN A 124 16.76 13.68 -16.42
C GLN A 124 17.22 12.23 -16.20
N GLY A 125 16.60 11.53 -15.24
CA GLY A 125 16.87 10.12 -14.99
C GLY A 125 16.48 9.19 -16.15
N MET A 126 15.38 9.48 -16.85
CA MET A 126 14.95 8.74 -18.04
C MET A 126 15.90 8.98 -19.22
N MET A 127 16.23 10.26 -19.47
CA MET A 127 17.18 10.65 -20.51
C MET A 127 18.57 10.03 -20.28
N GLY A 128 19.06 10.01 -19.04
CA GLY A 128 20.34 9.39 -18.68
C GLY A 128 20.36 7.86 -18.84
N LYS A 129 19.20 7.21 -18.87
CA LYS A 129 19.06 5.76 -19.11
C LYS A 129 18.70 5.43 -20.57
N GLY A 130 18.55 6.45 -21.44
CA GLY A 130 18.22 6.26 -22.85
C GLY A 130 16.80 5.76 -23.10
N VAL A 131 15.86 6.07 -22.19
CA VAL A 131 14.42 5.82 -22.34
C VAL A 131 13.74 7.06 -22.90
#